data_AF-A0A1V6YRA7-F1
#
_entry.id   AF-A0A1V6YRA7-F1
#
_cell.length_a   1.000
_cell.length_b   1.000
_cell.length_c   1.000
_cell.angle_alpha   90.00
_cell.angle_beta   90.00
_cell.angle_gamma   90.00
#
_symmetry.space_group_name_H-M   'P 1'
#
loop_
_entity.id
_entity.type
_entity.pdbx_description
1 polymer ?
#
loop_
_entity_poly.entity_id
_entity_poly.type
_entity_poly.pdbx_seq_one_letter_code
_entity_poly.pdbx_strand_id
1 'polypeptide(L)'
;MAEVAGLVLGGIPLAIWALEKYMEPLEAFQKYRTSIETFRTDLILQNRQLQTTFCNIGLGNEPTSEELRECFDAKFSSISRELMSIVHRMDDVTAGLMKNLDIDVNGKV
;
A
#
# COMPACT_ATOMS: atom_id res chain seq x y z
N MET A 1 -7.08 -8.46 17.98
CA MET A 1 -7.54 -7.76 16.76
C MET A 1 -6.51 -6.70 16.38
N ALA A 2 -5.30 -7.16 16.08
CA ALA A 2 -4.17 -6.35 15.65
C ALA A 2 -3.66 -7.06 14.41
N GLU A 3 -4.06 -6.63 13.22
CA GLU A 3 -3.62 -7.24 11.95
C GLU A 3 -4.10 -6.48 10.70
N VAL A 4 -5.10 -5.59 10.81
CA VAL A 4 -5.71 -4.99 9.60
C VAL A 4 -4.84 -3.90 8.95
N ALA A 5 -4.03 -3.14 9.71
CA ALA A 5 -3.19 -2.08 9.12
C ALA A 5 -1.81 -2.52 8.61
N GLY A 6 -1.50 -3.83 8.65
CA GLY A 6 -0.25 -4.35 8.07
C GLY A 6 -0.26 -4.38 6.54
N LEU A 7 -1.44 -4.32 5.91
CA LEU A 7 -1.60 -4.61 4.50
C LEU A 7 -1.37 -3.42 3.57
N VAL A 8 -1.70 -2.17 3.93
CA VAL A 8 -1.26 -1.00 3.14
C VAL A 8 0.25 -0.86 3.14
N LEU A 9 0.85 -1.06 4.31
CA LEU A 9 2.26 -0.83 4.54
C LEU A 9 3.14 -1.87 3.84
N GLY A 10 2.71 -3.14 3.83
CA GLY A 10 3.42 -4.22 3.13
C GLY A 10 2.86 -4.57 1.74
N GLY A 11 1.57 -4.37 1.50
CA GLY A 11 0.87 -4.84 0.32
C GLY A 11 1.04 -3.96 -0.92
N ILE A 12 1.20 -2.64 -0.77
CA ILE A 12 1.52 -1.77 -1.91
C ILE A 12 2.90 -2.13 -2.51
N PRO A 13 3.98 -2.30 -1.72
CA PRO A 13 5.25 -2.82 -2.22
C PRO A 13 5.13 -4.17 -2.94
N LEU A 14 4.34 -5.12 -2.39
CA LEU A 14 4.13 -6.43 -3.02
C LEU A 14 3.37 -6.32 -4.35
N ALA A 15 2.37 -5.44 -4.43
CA ALA A 15 1.65 -5.18 -5.68
C ALA A 15 2.57 -4.59 -6.76
N ILE A 16 3.45 -3.65 -6.39
CA ILE A 16 4.46 -3.09 -7.30
C ILE A 16 5.38 -4.20 -7.83
N TRP A 17 5.86 -5.08 -6.94
CA TRP A 17 6.71 -6.21 -7.32
C TRP A 17 6.00 -7.19 -8.26
N ALA A 18 4.73 -7.53 -8.00
CA ALA A 18 3.98 -8.44 -8.86
C ALA A 18 3.77 -7.85 -10.26
N LEU A 19 3.50 -6.54 -10.36
CA LEU A 19 3.37 -5.86 -11.64
C LEU A 19 4.68 -5.88 -12.44
N GLU A 20 5.84 -5.75 -11.80
CA GLU A 20 7.14 -5.93 -12.46
C GLU A 20 7.26 -7.34 -13.06
N LYS A 21 6.84 -8.37 -12.32
CA LYS A 21 6.88 -9.75 -12.78
C LYS A 21 5.91 -10.03 -13.92
N TYR A 22 4.73 -9.44 -13.92
CA TYR A 22 3.77 -9.59 -15.02
C TYR A 22 4.22 -8.90 -16.31
N MET A 23 5.13 -7.92 -16.25
CA MET A 23 5.66 -7.26 -17.45
C MET A 23 6.67 -8.12 -18.23
N GLU A 24 7.45 -8.97 -17.55
CA GLU A 24 8.49 -9.82 -18.18
C GLU A 24 7.95 -10.66 -19.38
N PRO A 25 6.80 -11.33 -19.32
CA PRO A 25 6.25 -12.10 -20.45
C PRO A 25 5.47 -11.27 -21.48
N LEU A 26 5.19 -9.99 -21.21
CA LEU A 26 4.30 -9.14 -22.02
C LEU A 26 5.03 -8.20 -22.99
N GLU A 27 6.34 -8.38 -23.18
CA GLU A 27 7.16 -7.53 -24.06
C GLU A 27 6.60 -7.42 -25.49
N ALA A 28 5.92 -8.48 -25.98
CA ALA A 28 5.30 -8.52 -27.30
C ALA A 28 3.98 -7.73 -27.43
N PHE A 29 3.36 -7.32 -26.31
CA PHE A 29 2.04 -6.68 -26.28
C PHE A 29 2.11 -5.24 -25.79
N GLN A 30 2.51 -4.34 -26.69
CA GLN A 30 2.83 -2.94 -26.38
C GLN A 30 1.72 -2.17 -25.64
N LYS A 31 0.44 -2.41 -25.96
CA LYS A 31 -0.69 -1.74 -25.28
C LYS A 31 -0.82 -2.17 -23.81
N TYR A 32 -0.74 -3.48 -23.54
CA TYR A 32 -0.82 -4.01 -22.17
C TYR A 32 0.37 -3.55 -21.35
N ARG A 33 1.56 -3.55 -21.96
CA ARG A 33 2.78 -3.03 -21.35
C ARG A 33 2.62 -1.58 -20.88
N THR A 34 2.17 -0.66 -21.74
CA THR A 34 2.00 0.75 -21.36
C THR A 34 0.99 0.94 -20.23
N SER A 35 -0.12 0.20 -20.25
CA SER A 35 -1.12 0.27 -19.17
C SER A 35 -0.57 -0.25 -17.84
N ILE A 36 0.14 -1.38 -17.84
CA ILE A 36 0.74 -1.95 -16.63
C ILE A 36 1.86 -1.06 -16.10
N GLU A 37 2.72 -0.52 -16.98
CA GLU A 37 3.77 0.43 -16.60
C GLU A 37 3.19 1.69 -15.95
N THR A 38 2.15 2.28 -16.56
CA THR A 38 1.49 3.47 -16.02
C THR A 38 0.91 3.18 -14.64
N PHE A 39 0.18 2.07 -14.50
CA PHE A 39 -0.41 1.67 -13.23
C PHE A 39 0.67 1.43 -12.15
N ARG A 40 1.78 0.78 -12.51
CA ARG A 40 2.92 0.59 -11.60
C ARG A 40 3.52 1.93 -11.17
N THR A 41 3.72 2.87 -12.11
CA THR A 41 4.25 4.20 -11.79
C THR A 41 3.34 4.96 -10.83
N ASP A 42 2.02 4.89 -11.03
CA ASP A 42 1.05 5.53 -10.14
C ASP A 42 1.09 4.93 -8.73
N LEU A 43 1.19 3.61 -8.60
CA LEU A 43 1.35 2.95 -7.31
C LEU A 43 2.65 3.34 -6.59
N ILE A 44 3.77 3.43 -7.32
CA ILE A 44 5.05 3.91 -6.76
C ILE A 44 4.91 5.34 -6.25
N LEU A 45 4.25 6.21 -7.00
CA LEU A 45 4.03 7.60 -6.61
C LEU A 45 3.18 7.69 -5.33
N GLN A 46 2.07 6.95 -5.27
CA GLN A 46 1.19 6.90 -4.10
C GLN A 46 1.94 6.36 -2.88
N ASN A 47 2.73 5.30 -3.04
CA ASN A 47 3.53 4.74 -1.93
C ASN A 47 4.53 5.77 -1.39
N ARG A 48 5.23 6.50 -2.27
CA ARG A 48 6.18 7.54 -1.85
C ARG A 48 5.49 8.71 -1.14
N GLN A 49 4.31 9.12 -1.61
CA GLN A 49 3.53 10.17 -0.96
C GLN A 49 3.09 9.75 0.44
N LEU A 50 2.68 8.50 0.60
CA LEU A 50 2.32 7.93 1.90
C LEU A 50 3.51 7.90 2.86
N GLN A 51 4.65 7.33 2.42
CA GLN A 51 5.89 7.28 3.21
C GLN A 51 6.38 8.67 3.62
N THR A 52 6.32 9.65 2.70
CA THR A 52 6.67 11.05 2.99
C THR A 52 5.73 11.63 4.05
N THR A 53 4.44 11.34 3.95
CA THR A 53 3.45 11.79 4.95
C THR A 53 3.76 11.22 6.33
N PHE A 54 4.09 9.93 6.43
CA PHE A 54 4.50 9.30 7.68
C PHE A 54 5.79 9.90 8.25
N CYS A 55 6.80 10.14 7.42
CA CYS A 55 8.02 10.82 7.83
C CYS A 55 7.75 12.23 8.36
N ASN A 56 6.89 13.00 7.68
CA ASN A 56 6.54 14.36 8.08
C ASN A 56 5.83 14.41 9.44
N ILE A 57 5.09 13.37 9.81
CA ILE A 57 4.46 13.24 11.13
C ILE A 57 5.35 12.50 12.16
N GLY A 58 6.60 12.18 11.81
CA GLY A 58 7.59 11.60 12.71
C GLY A 58 7.49 10.09 12.92
N LEU A 59 6.86 9.37 12.00
CA LEU A 59 6.61 7.93 12.07
C LEU A 59 7.61 7.08 11.25
N GLY A 60 8.52 7.70 10.51
CA GLY A 60 9.43 6.99 9.60
C GLY A 60 8.73 6.50 8.33
N ASN A 61 9.36 5.56 7.61
CA ASN A 61 8.87 5.10 6.30
C ASN A 61 7.84 3.95 6.39
N GLU A 62 7.88 3.15 7.45
CA GLU A 62 7.08 1.92 7.59
C GLU A 62 6.55 1.79 9.03
N PRO A 63 5.68 2.72 9.49
CA PRO A 63 5.16 2.67 10.85
C PRO A 63 4.15 1.55 11.02
N THR A 64 4.17 0.84 12.13
CA THR A 64 3.17 -0.16 12.46
C THR A 64 1.78 0.46 12.68
N SER A 65 0.73 -0.38 12.61
CA SER A 65 -0.64 0.02 12.94
C SER A 65 -0.76 0.67 14.32
N GLU A 66 0.04 0.21 15.27
CA GLU A 66 0.02 0.68 16.65
C GLU A 66 0.68 2.05 16.75
N GLU A 67 1.86 2.22 16.14
CA GLU A 67 2.54 3.51 16.06
C GLU A 67 1.70 4.58 15.35
N LEU A 68 0.99 4.20 14.26
CA LEU A 68 0.05 5.09 13.57
C LEU A 68 -1.07 5.55 14.49
N ARG A 69 -1.73 4.61 15.20
CA ARG A 69 -2.82 4.91 16.13
C ARG A 69 -2.33 5.82 17.25
N GLU A 70 -1.22 5.48 17.90
CA GLU A 70 -0.64 6.27 18.98
C GLU A 70 -0.29 7.68 18.52
N CYS A 71 0.30 7.82 17.33
CA CYS A 71 0.64 9.11 16.75
C CYS A 71 -0.61 9.95 16.44
N PHE A 72 -1.65 9.35 15.85
CA PHE A 72 -2.90 10.05 15.55
C PHE A 72 -3.64 10.48 16.83
N ASP A 73 -3.71 9.62 17.83
CA ASP A 73 -4.31 9.94 19.12
C ASP A 73 -3.53 11.06 19.84
N ALA A 74 -2.20 11.06 19.77
CA ALA A 74 -1.37 12.05 20.44
C ALA A 74 -1.33 13.41 19.72
N LYS A 75 -1.18 13.42 18.39
CA LYS A 75 -0.94 14.65 17.61
C LYS A 75 -2.18 15.22 16.95
N PHE A 76 -3.19 14.39 16.70
CA PHE A 76 -4.37 14.73 15.92
C PHE A 76 -5.66 14.23 16.59
N SER A 77 -5.74 14.33 17.92
CA SER A 77 -6.80 13.72 18.74
C SER A 77 -8.24 14.05 18.31
N SER A 78 -8.49 15.24 17.74
CA SER A 78 -9.80 15.64 17.25
C SER A 78 -10.26 14.89 16.00
N ILE A 79 -9.33 14.38 15.20
CA ILE A 79 -9.59 13.70 13.92
C ILE A 79 -9.01 12.29 13.86
N SER A 80 -8.42 11.79 14.96
CA SER A 80 -7.73 10.49 15.01
C SER A 80 -8.60 9.35 14.46
N ARG A 81 -9.89 9.31 14.85
CA ARG A 81 -10.84 8.30 14.36
C ARG A 81 -11.03 8.36 12.84
N GLU A 82 -11.09 9.56 12.27
CA GLU A 82 -11.26 9.75 10.82
C GLU A 82 -9.99 9.31 10.08
N LEU A 83 -8.81 9.67 10.60
CA LEU A 83 -7.52 9.24 10.06
C LEU A 83 -7.37 7.71 10.09
N MET A 84 -7.73 7.06 11.20
CA MET A 84 -7.73 5.60 11.29
C MET A 84 -8.73 4.96 10.32
N SER A 85 -9.91 5.57 10.12
CA SER A 85 -10.87 5.09 9.12
C SER A 85 -10.33 5.20 7.70
N ILE A 86 -9.55 6.24 7.38
CA ILE A 86 -8.89 6.40 6.09
C ILE A 86 -7.85 5.29 5.89
N VAL A 87 -7.00 5.04 6.89
CA VAL A 87 -6.00 3.96 6.83
C VAL A 87 -6.67 2.60 6.60
N HIS A 88 -7.73 2.27 7.34
CA HIS A 88 -8.47 1.03 7.13
C HIS A 88 -9.08 0.92 5.73
N ARG A 89 -9.60 2.03 5.19
CA ARG A 89 -10.10 2.02 3.81
C ARG A 89 -8.99 1.77 2.80
N MET A 90 -7.80 2.29 3.05
CA MET A 90 -6.63 2.00 2.22
C MET A 90 -6.23 0.52 2.31
N ASP A 91 -6.34 -0.11 3.48
CA ASP A 91 -6.10 -1.56 3.67
C ASP A 91 -7.06 -2.40 2.84
N ASP A 92 -8.35 -2.09 2.89
CA ASP A 92 -9.36 -2.79 2.09
C ASP A 92 -9.07 -2.70 0.59
N VAL A 93 -8.69 -1.51 0.12
CA VAL A 93 -8.36 -1.28 -1.29
C VAL A 93 -7.11 -2.06 -1.69
N THR A 94 -6.08 -2.05 -0.82
CA THR A 94 -4.83 -2.79 -1.06
C THR A 94 -5.07 -4.30 -1.07
N ALA A 95 -5.92 -4.81 -0.17
CA ALA A 95 -6.31 -6.21 -0.16
C ALA A 95 -7.01 -6.62 -1.47
N GLY A 96 -7.93 -5.77 -1.95
CA GLY A 96 -8.60 -5.97 -3.24
C GLY A 96 -7.63 -5.98 -4.41
N LEU A 97 -6.64 -5.09 -4.40
CA LEU A 97 -5.57 -5.05 -5.39
C LEU A 97 -4.74 -6.34 -5.38
N MET A 98 -4.25 -6.76 -4.22
CA MET A 98 -3.45 -7.97 -4.07
C MET A 98 -4.21 -9.21 -4.55
N LYS A 99 -5.50 -9.32 -4.21
CA LYS A 99 -6.38 -10.37 -4.69
C LYS A 99 -6.52 -10.37 -6.22
N ASN A 100 -6.68 -9.19 -6.84
CA ASN A 100 -6.81 -9.09 -8.30
C ASN A 100 -5.49 -9.38 -9.03
N LEU A 101 -4.36 -9.25 -8.35
CA LEU A 101 -3.04 -9.60 -8.84
C LEU A 101 -2.66 -11.05 -8.48
N ASP A 102 -3.58 -11.85 -7.95
CA ASP A 102 -3.35 -13.23 -7.50
C ASP A 102 -2.11 -13.38 -6.57
N ILE A 103 -1.83 -12.34 -5.76
CA ILE A 103 -0.72 -12.34 -4.80
C ILE A 103 -1.20 -13.01 -3.52
N ASP A 104 -0.75 -14.24 -3.27
CA ASP A 104 -1.01 -14.92 -1.99
C ASP A 104 -0.01 -14.45 -0.92
N VAL A 105 -0.54 -13.76 0.10
CA VAL A 105 0.23 -13.28 1.26
C VAL A 105 0.64 -14.43 2.20
N ASN A 106 0.03 -15.62 2.05
CA ASN A 106 0.32 -16.81 2.86
C ASN A 106 1.40 -17.73 2.29
N GLY A 107 2.09 -17.33 1.23
CA GLY A 107 3.25 -18.08 0.73
C GLY A 107 2.88 -19.48 0.26
N LYS A 108 2.08 -19.58 -0.81
CA LYS A 108 2.17 -20.72 -1.73
C LYS A 108 2.42 -20.21 -3.14
N VAL A 109 3.71 -20.16 -3.47
CA VAL A 109 4.19 -20.38 -4.84
C VAL A 109 4.13 -21.87 -5.13
#